data_AF-A0A1I1HDG7-F1
#
_entry.id   AF-A0A1I1HDG7-F1
#
_cell.length_a   1.000
_cell.length_b   1.000
_cell.length_c   1.000
_cell.angle_alpha   90.00
_cell.angle_beta   90.00
_cell.angle_gamma   90.00
#
_symmetry.space_group_name_H-M   'P 1'
#
loop_
_entity.id
_entity.type
_entity.pdbx_description
1 polymer ?
#
loop_
_entity_poly.entity_id
_entity_poly.type
_entity_poly.pdbx_seq_one_letter_code
_entity_poly.pdbx_strand_id
1 'polypeptide(L)'
;MGAIAVLVAAVAGFAFGAVWYMTLSKPWMEAAGVPVGADGRPANGGSKTPFIIAGIAMILVAGMMRHMFAMAGIDGAVKGLVAGLGVGLFFITPWVAMNYAYAMRPARLTLIDGGYSVLGAGVIGLVLGLF
;
A
#
# COMPACT_ATOMS: atom_id res chain seq x y z
N MET A 1 13.79 -5.62 15.40
CA MET A 1 13.70 -4.94 14.07
C MET A 1 14.99 -4.28 13.54
N GLY A 2 15.78 -4.95 12.69
CA GLY A 2 16.96 -4.37 11.99
C GLY A 2 16.68 -3.93 10.53
N ALA A 3 17.71 -3.53 9.77
CA ALA A 3 17.57 -3.13 8.36
C ALA A 3 16.99 -4.24 7.46
N ILE A 4 17.31 -5.51 7.77
CA ILE A 4 16.74 -6.69 7.09
C ILE A 4 15.22 -6.73 7.26
N ALA A 5 14.70 -6.43 8.46
CA ALA A 5 13.26 -6.43 8.72
C ALA A 5 12.53 -5.41 7.84
N VAL A 6 13.14 -4.24 7.62
CA VAL A 6 12.60 -3.20 6.74
C VAL A 6 12.50 -3.69 5.30
N LEU A 7 13.55 -4.32 4.78
CA LEU A 7 13.55 -4.83 3.41
C LEU A 7 12.53 -5.97 3.22
N VAL A 8 12.45 -6.91 4.17
CA VAL A 8 11.48 -8.01 4.13
C VAL A 8 10.05 -7.49 4.21
N ALA A 9 9.78 -6.52 5.09
CA ALA A 9 8.47 -5.89 5.20
C ALA A 9 8.09 -5.09 3.94
N ALA A 10 9.04 -4.37 3.34
CA ALA A 10 8.83 -3.66 2.08
C ALA A 10 8.49 -4.61 0.92
N VAL A 11 9.21 -5.74 0.80
CA VAL A 11 8.91 -6.78 -0.19
C VAL A 11 7.53 -7.38 0.03
N ALA A 12 7.15 -7.65 1.29
CA ALA A 12 5.81 -8.14 1.61
C ALA A 12 4.71 -7.15 1.24
N GLY A 13 4.89 -5.86 1.56
CA GLY A 13 3.96 -4.79 1.17
C GLY A 13 3.84 -4.62 -0.35
N PHE A 14 4.97 -4.72 -1.07
CA PHE A 14 4.99 -4.67 -2.52
C PHE A 14 4.26 -5.85 -3.15
N ALA A 15 4.57 -7.08 -2.69
CA ALA A 15 3.92 -8.30 -3.17
C ALA A 15 2.42 -8.28 -2.89
N PHE A 16 2.01 -7.82 -1.71
CA PHE A 16 0.60 -7.62 -1.38
C PHE A 16 -0.08 -6.62 -2.33
N GLY A 17 0.58 -5.49 -2.63
CA GLY A 17 0.08 -4.53 -3.60
C GLY A 17 -0.10 -5.12 -4.99
N ALA A 18 0.88 -5.91 -5.45
CA ALA A 18 0.76 -6.60 -6.73
C ALA A 18 -0.45 -7.53 -6.76
N VAL A 19 -0.64 -8.36 -5.73
CA VAL A 19 -1.81 -9.25 -5.61
C VAL A 19 -3.12 -8.46 -5.55
N TRP A 20 -3.18 -7.36 -4.79
CA TRP A 20 -4.36 -6.51 -4.65
C TRP A 20 -4.79 -5.93 -6.00
N TYR A 21 -3.89 -5.25 -6.70
CA TYR A 21 -4.19 -4.59 -7.97
C TYR A 21 -4.34 -5.56 -9.14
N MET A 22 -3.76 -6.77 -9.08
CA MET A 22 -4.07 -7.84 -10.03
C MET A 22 -5.49 -8.37 -9.83
N THR A 23 -5.87 -8.62 -8.57
CA THR A 23 -7.19 -9.17 -8.21
C THR A 23 -8.32 -8.18 -8.50
N LEU A 24 -8.10 -6.91 -8.17
CA LEU A 24 -9.06 -5.82 -8.39
C LEU A 24 -8.79 -5.03 -9.68
N SER A 25 -8.03 -5.60 -10.62
CA SER A 25 -7.59 -4.91 -11.85
C SER A 25 -8.74 -4.27 -12.62
N LYS A 26 -9.81 -5.00 -12.92
CA LYS A 26 -10.98 -4.48 -13.65
C LYS A 26 -11.66 -3.29 -12.94
N PRO A 27 -12.15 -3.43 -11.70
CA PRO A 27 -12.83 -2.34 -11.02
C PRO A 27 -11.90 -1.15 -10.74
N TRP A 28 -10.60 -1.40 -10.55
CA TRP A 28 -9.59 -0.35 -10.42
C TRP A 28 -9.39 0.42 -11.73
N MET A 29 -9.18 -0.26 -12.86
CA MET A 29 -8.98 0.38 -14.17
C MET A 29 -10.18 1.26 -14.55
N GLU A 30 -11.40 0.75 -14.35
CA GLU A 30 -12.64 1.50 -14.55
C GLU A 30 -12.69 2.78 -13.70
N ALA A 31 -12.41 2.66 -12.40
CA ALA A 31 -12.48 3.78 -11.47
C ALA A 31 -11.33 4.79 -11.66
N ALA A 32 -10.15 4.31 -12.04
CA ALA A 32 -8.97 5.13 -12.31
C ALA A 32 -9.03 5.82 -13.69
N GLY A 33 -9.94 5.38 -14.57
CA GLY A 33 -10.04 5.85 -15.95
C GLY A 33 -8.82 5.46 -16.79
N VAL A 34 -8.19 4.33 -16.47
CA VAL A 34 -7.03 3.82 -17.21
C VAL A 34 -7.52 3.25 -18.55
N PRO A 35 -7.04 3.76 -19.70
CA PRO A 35 -7.41 3.20 -21.00
C PRO A 35 -7.01 1.73 -21.10
N VAL A 36 -7.89 0.90 -21.62
CA VAL A 36 -7.69 -0.54 -21.76
C VAL A 36 -7.53 -0.89 -23.25
N GLY A 37 -6.47 -1.62 -23.58
CA GLY A 37 -6.22 -2.12 -24.93
C GLY A 37 -7.14 -3.28 -25.33
N ALA A 38 -7.06 -3.71 -26.58
CA ALA A 38 -7.86 -4.83 -27.10
C ALA A 38 -7.58 -6.16 -26.39
N ASP A 39 -6.44 -6.28 -25.71
CA ASP A 39 -6.04 -7.43 -24.90
C ASP A 39 -6.56 -7.38 -23.46
N GLY A 40 -7.34 -6.35 -23.10
CA GLY A 40 -7.87 -6.17 -21.75
C GLY A 40 -6.84 -5.64 -20.74
N ARG A 41 -5.64 -5.25 -21.19
CA ARG A 41 -4.58 -4.70 -20.34
C ARG A 41 -4.55 -3.17 -20.39
N PRO A 42 -3.98 -2.49 -19.39
CA PRO A 42 -3.72 -1.06 -19.46
C PRO A 42 -2.94 -0.71 -20.74
N ALA A 43 -3.44 0.23 -21.54
CA ALA A 43 -2.79 0.67 -22.78
C ALA A 43 -1.36 1.17 -22.55
N ASN A 44 -1.08 1.69 -21.34
CA ASN A 44 0.25 2.14 -20.89
C ASN A 44 0.99 1.12 -20.00
N GLY A 45 0.55 -0.15 -19.97
CA GLY A 45 1.02 -1.18 -19.05
C GLY A 45 2.49 -1.63 -19.21
N GLY A 46 3.20 -1.13 -20.23
CA GLY A 46 4.61 -1.46 -20.47
C GLY A 46 5.62 -0.65 -19.64
N SER A 47 5.19 0.40 -18.94
CA SER A 47 6.10 1.25 -18.16
C SER A 47 6.55 0.58 -16.86
N LYS A 48 7.87 0.48 -16.66
CA LYS A 48 8.47 -0.02 -15.40
C LYS A 48 8.48 1.03 -14.28
N THR A 49 8.28 2.30 -14.63
CA THR A 49 8.41 3.43 -13.69
C THR A 49 7.51 3.32 -12.46
N PRO A 50 6.21 2.97 -12.57
CA PRO A 50 5.34 2.84 -11.40
C PRO A 50 5.83 1.77 -10.40
N PHE A 51 6.41 0.67 -10.90
CA PHE A 51 6.95 -0.41 -10.06
C PHE A 51 8.21 0.03 -9.30
N ILE A 52 9.08 0.82 -9.93
CA ILE A 52 10.26 1.38 -9.26
C ILE A 52 9.83 2.35 -8.16
N ILE A 53 8.89 3.25 -8.46
CA ILE A 53 8.34 4.20 -7.48
C ILE A 53 7.70 3.43 -6.31
N ALA A 54 6.89 2.41 -6.59
CA ALA A 54 6.27 1.59 -5.57
C ALA A 54 7.32 0.87 -4.70
N GLY A 55 8.38 0.30 -5.29
CA GLY A 55 9.45 -0.35 -4.53
C GLY A 55 10.14 0.60 -3.56
N ILE A 56 10.50 1.81 -4.02
CA ILE A 56 11.09 2.85 -3.17
C ILE A 56 10.12 3.29 -2.07
N ALA A 57 8.85 3.52 -2.43
CA ALA A 57 7.82 3.92 -1.48
C ALA A 57 7.61 2.87 -0.38
N MET A 58 7.59 1.58 -0.71
CA MET A 58 7.46 0.49 0.28
C MET A 58 8.63 0.46 1.26
N ILE A 59 9.86 0.70 0.79
CA ILE A 59 11.04 0.79 1.67
C ILE A 59 10.91 1.97 2.64
N LEU A 60 10.49 3.14 2.14
CA LEU A 60 10.30 4.34 2.97
C LEU A 60 9.21 4.13 4.02
N VAL A 61 8.05 3.57 3.63
CA VAL A 61 6.94 3.27 4.54
C VAL A 61 7.38 2.26 5.60
N ALA A 62 7.98 1.14 5.19
CA ALA A 62 8.47 0.12 6.14
C ALA A 62 9.55 0.68 7.08
N GLY A 63 10.46 1.51 6.58
CA GLY A 63 11.51 2.14 7.37
C GLY A 63 10.94 3.08 8.43
N MET A 64 10.00 3.96 8.04
CA MET A 64 9.37 4.88 8.96
C MET A 64 8.48 4.17 9.98
N MET A 65 7.70 3.17 9.55
CA MET A 65 6.90 2.35 10.47
C MET A 65 7.78 1.63 11.48
N ARG A 66 8.92 1.04 11.06
CA ARG A 66 9.89 0.43 11.98
C ARG A 66 10.43 1.43 12.99
N HIS A 67 10.73 2.65 12.56
CA HIS A 67 11.21 3.71 13.45
C HIS A 67 10.14 4.08 14.49
N MET A 68 8.90 4.31 14.05
CA MET A 68 7.77 4.63 14.92
C MET A 68 7.44 3.50 15.90
N PHE A 69 7.44 2.26 15.44
CA PHE A 69 7.13 1.10 16.28
C PHE A 69 8.18 0.93 17.38
N ALA A 70 9.47 1.14 17.05
CA ALA A 70 10.53 1.11 18.05
C ALA A 70 10.39 2.23 19.10
N MET A 71 10.03 3.45 18.68
CA MET A 71 9.80 4.57 19.63
C MET A 71 8.57 4.35 20.52
N ALA A 72 7.50 3.78 19.95
CA ALA A 72 6.25 3.55 20.66
C ALA A 72 6.21 2.24 21.48
N GLY A 73 7.30 1.46 21.50
CA GLY A 73 7.33 0.16 22.19
C GLY A 73 6.36 -0.87 21.59
N ILE A 74 6.10 -0.79 20.28
CA ILE A 74 5.26 -1.73 19.55
C ILE A 74 6.10 -2.95 19.18
N ASP A 75 5.93 -4.01 19.95
CA ASP A 75 6.60 -5.29 19.80
C ASP A 75 5.61 -6.45 19.54
N GLY A 76 6.02 -7.40 18.72
CA GLY A 76 5.23 -8.57 18.39
C GLY A 76 4.27 -8.38 17.21
N ALA A 77 3.98 -9.51 16.54
CA ALA A 77 3.24 -9.57 15.28
C ALA A 77 1.84 -8.92 15.35
N VAL A 78 1.08 -9.20 16.41
CA VAL A 78 -0.29 -8.69 16.56
C VAL A 78 -0.30 -7.18 16.78
N LYS A 79 0.56 -6.65 17.65
CA LYS A 79 0.65 -5.20 17.86
C LYS A 79 1.12 -4.49 16.60
N GLY A 80 2.10 -5.07 15.90
CA GLY A 80 2.58 -4.56 14.61
C GLY A 80 1.48 -4.52 13.55
N LEU A 81 0.70 -5.60 13.42
CA LEU A 81 -0.45 -5.65 12.51
C LEU A 81 -1.48 -4.57 12.84
N VAL A 82 -1.92 -4.48 14.10
CA VAL A 82 -2.93 -3.51 14.53
C VAL A 82 -2.45 -2.08 14.31
N ALA A 83 -1.19 -1.79 14.67
CA ALA A 83 -0.59 -0.49 14.44
C ALA A 83 -0.49 -0.16 12.94
N GLY A 84 -0.09 -1.13 12.10
CA GLY A 84 -0.05 -0.97 10.65
C GLY A 84 -1.41 -0.71 10.02
N LEU A 85 -2.44 -1.47 10.44
CA LEU A 85 -3.82 -1.22 10.03
C LEU A 85 -4.27 0.19 10.43
N GLY A 86 -3.92 0.63 11.65
CA GLY A 86 -4.19 1.99 12.12
C GLY A 86 -3.51 3.07 11.27
N VAL A 87 -2.24 2.87 10.89
CA VAL A 87 -1.52 3.78 9.97
C VAL A 87 -2.26 3.90 8.65
N GLY A 88 -2.60 2.77 8.03
CA GLY A 88 -3.29 2.78 6.74
C GLY A 88 -4.71 3.37 6.83
N LEU A 89 -5.45 3.07 7.88
CA LEU A 89 -6.86 3.49 8.04
C LEU A 89 -7.01 4.94 8.45
N PHE A 90 -6.19 5.42 9.38
CA PHE A 90 -6.38 6.73 10.01
C PHE A 90 -5.40 7.81 9.51
N PHE A 91 -4.33 7.45 8.81
CA PHE A 91 -3.41 8.43 8.22
C PHE A 91 -3.45 8.41 6.70
N ILE A 92 -3.25 7.25 6.08
CA ILE A 92 -3.10 7.17 4.62
C ILE A 92 -4.45 7.31 3.91
N THR A 93 -5.45 6.52 4.30
CA THR A 93 -6.76 6.50 3.63
C THR A 93 -7.49 7.85 3.64
N PRO A 94 -7.52 8.62 4.75
CA PRO A 94 -8.14 9.95 4.75
C PRO A 94 -7.44 10.93 3.81
N TRP A 95 -6.11 10.85 3.72
CA TRP A 95 -5.32 11.68 2.81
C TRP A 95 -5.60 11.33 1.34
N VAL A 96 -5.69 10.04 1.02
CA VAL A 96 -6.10 9.55 -0.30
C VAL A 96 -7.51 10.03 -0.64
N ALA A 97 -8.46 9.84 0.27
CA ALA A 97 -9.86 10.27 0.10
C ALA A 97 -9.98 11.77 -0.19
N MET A 98 -9.28 12.59 0.59
CA MET A 98 -9.26 14.04 0.44
C MET A 98 -8.66 14.45 -0.92
N ASN A 99 -7.49 13.92 -1.29
CA ASN A 99 -6.85 14.25 -2.56
C ASN A 99 -7.69 13.81 -3.76
N TYR A 100 -8.34 12.65 -3.66
CA TYR A 100 -9.22 12.14 -4.71
C TYR A 100 -10.50 12.96 -4.84
N ALA A 101 -11.07 13.41 -3.72
CA ALA A 101 -12.21 14.33 -3.73
C ALA A 101 -11.86 15.65 -4.43
N TYR A 102 -10.71 16.26 -4.10
CA TYR A 102 -10.25 17.48 -4.78
C TYR A 102 -9.96 17.25 -6.27
N ALA A 103 -9.45 16.07 -6.63
CA ALA A 103 -9.21 15.68 -8.01
C ALA A 103 -10.48 15.15 -8.73
N MET A 104 -11.66 15.26 -8.12
CA MET A 104 -12.95 14.78 -8.66
C MET A 104 -12.91 13.32 -9.12
N ARG A 105 -12.15 12.48 -8.41
CA ARG A 105 -12.07 11.03 -8.66
C ARG A 105 -13.27 10.33 -8.03
N PRO A 106 -13.74 9.21 -8.62
CA PRO A 106 -14.89 8.50 -8.08
C PRO A 106 -14.59 7.91 -6.70
N ALA A 107 -15.55 7.95 -5.78
CA ALA A 107 -15.40 7.41 -4.42
C ALA A 107 -15.04 5.91 -4.40
N ARG A 108 -15.40 5.16 -5.46
CA ARG A 108 -14.98 3.77 -5.65
C ARG A 108 -13.45 3.62 -5.70
N LEU A 109 -12.73 4.59 -6.28
CA LEU A 109 -11.27 4.56 -6.33
C LEU A 109 -10.68 4.73 -4.93
N THR A 110 -11.25 5.62 -4.11
CA THR A 110 -10.90 5.76 -2.69
C THR A 110 -11.12 4.46 -1.92
N LEU A 111 -12.20 3.72 -2.19
CA LEU A 111 -12.45 2.44 -1.52
C LEU A 111 -11.40 1.39 -1.88
N ILE A 112 -11.01 1.31 -3.16
CA ILE A 112 -10.02 0.34 -3.64
C ILE A 112 -8.62 0.69 -3.11
N ASP A 113 -8.17 1.93 -3.30
CA ASP A 113 -6.81 2.36 -2.98
C ASP A 113 -6.64 2.62 -1.46
N GLY A 114 -7.72 3.03 -0.79
CA GLY A 114 -7.81 3.07 0.66
C GLY A 114 -7.76 1.68 1.29
N GLY A 115 -8.50 0.71 0.74
CA GLY A 115 -8.43 -0.69 1.18
C GLY A 115 -7.01 -1.26 1.06
N TYR A 116 -6.32 -0.99 -0.04
CA TYR A 116 -4.90 -1.31 -0.19
C TYR A 116 -4.04 -0.62 0.87
N SER A 117 -4.26 0.68 1.10
CA SER A 117 -3.48 1.46 2.07
C SER A 117 -3.61 0.91 3.49
N VAL A 118 -4.80 0.45 3.88
CA VAL A 118 -5.07 -0.21 5.16
C VAL A 118 -4.35 -1.55 5.26
N LEU A 119 -4.65 -2.47 4.34
CA LEU A 119 -4.19 -3.85 4.44
C LEU A 119 -2.70 -3.98 4.13
N GLY A 120 -2.18 -3.19 3.18
CA GLY A 120 -0.76 -3.12 2.85
C GLY A 120 0.09 -2.63 4.02
N ALA A 121 -0.35 -1.55 4.70
CA ALA A 121 0.31 -1.09 5.92
C ALA A 121 0.18 -2.13 7.05
N GLY A 122 -0.97 -2.80 7.16
CA GLY A 122 -1.16 -3.94 8.09
C GLY A 122 -0.16 -5.08 7.84
N VAL A 123 0.06 -5.49 6.59
CA VAL A 123 1.04 -6.51 6.20
C VAL A 123 2.46 -6.07 6.56
N ILE A 124 2.84 -4.84 6.23
CA ILE A 124 4.15 -4.28 6.60
C ILE A 124 4.33 -4.32 8.12
N GLY A 125 3.32 -3.86 8.87
CA GLY A 125 3.35 -3.83 10.32
C GLY A 125 3.44 -5.23 10.96
N LEU A 126 2.68 -6.20 10.42
CA LEU A 126 2.75 -7.60 10.83
C LEU A 126 4.16 -8.15 10.66
N VAL A 127 4.74 -7.97 9.47
CA VAL A 127 6.08 -8.49 9.15
C VAL A 127 7.13 -7.83 10.05
N LEU A 128 7.07 -6.52 10.24
CA LEU A 128 7.96 -5.83 11.17
C LEU A 128 7.84 -6.37 12.60
N GLY A 129 6.63 -6.66 13.08
CA GLY A 129 6.39 -7.22 14.40
C GLY A 129 6.90 -8.66 14.60
N LEU A 130 7.32 -9.36 13.54
CA LEU A 130 7.97 -10.67 13.62
C LEU A 130 9.49 -10.59 13.89
N PHE A 131 10.09 -9.38 13.93
CA PHE A 131 11.54 -9.13 14.10
C PHE A 131 11.90 -8.27 15.31
#